data_AF-A0A1Z8MYN4-F1
#
_entry.id   AF-A0A1Z8MYN4-F1
#
_cell.length_a   1.000
_cell.length_b   1.000
_cell.length_c   1.000
_cell.angle_alpha   90.00
_cell.angle_beta   90.00
_cell.angle_gamma   90.00
#
_symmetry.space_group_name_H-M   'P 1'
#
loop_
_entity.id
_entity.type
_entity.pdbx_description
1 polymer ?
#
loop_
_entity_poly.entity_id
_entity_poly.type
_entity_poly.pdbx_seq_one_letter_code
_entity_poly.pdbx_strand_id
1 'polypeptide(L)'
;MVLEKVAFYWLVCLAIVAVLLGVLRLLITLSGAQRRRRGFAGLHRDQQGSVQSLSFVMTLPVFIMIMMGIIQIGQIMLAKVVVEYAAITSTRAATVWMSQYTFTQGQDGQTDQRSQTEQRNCIGGKNVTLNRSDSTYRIPTETIENSSKGMRIALAAQLACLPICPSRWPAADEPSLSGTYQKTHAILVKAYKAMAGEKNTAPQEAISKRLKNKLAYSLANTQIEIEMEHPENDPSFRRYDHAYQVNRAYYLSQNQGGVSINTIPLPACPGSSAGECGGDVYYAPGYSQEALAFLPNQVGWQDRITITVRHHLALLPGPGKLLSKFVHGDAGTRSIGEMVGQREGNKETEQDSTLYTWPLVAKASTINEGELSILRYEQFFIRDP
;
A
#
# COMPACT_ATOMS: atom_id res chain seq x y z
N MET A 1 -19.45 -1.72 6.83
CA MET A 1 -19.27 -0.31 7.21
C MET A 1 -19.09 0.67 6.03
N VAL A 2 -18.29 0.38 4.99
CA VAL A 2 -18.10 1.35 3.87
C VAL A 2 -19.39 1.59 3.07
N LEU A 3 -20.23 0.56 2.88
CA LEU A 3 -21.50 0.69 2.15
C LEU A 3 -22.52 1.64 2.80
N GLU A 4 -22.60 1.68 4.13
CA GLU A 4 -23.54 2.56 4.84
C GLU A 4 -23.19 4.04 4.65
N LYS A 5 -21.90 4.37 4.63
CA LYS A 5 -21.44 5.75 4.39
C LYS A 5 -21.69 6.19 2.96
N VAL A 6 -21.58 5.27 2.00
CA VAL A 6 -21.87 5.55 0.59
C VAL A 6 -23.38 5.76 0.35
N ALA A 7 -24.23 4.97 1.01
CA ALA A 7 -25.69 5.11 0.90
C ALA A 7 -26.20 6.48 1.37
N PHE A 8 -25.64 6.99 2.48
CA PHE A 8 -25.97 8.34 2.97
C PHE A 8 -25.65 9.43 1.94
N TYR A 9 -24.48 9.32 1.28
CA TYR A 9 -24.06 10.28 0.26
C TYR A 9 -25.00 10.28 -0.96
N TRP A 10 -25.44 9.09 -1.40
CA TRP A 10 -26.40 8.97 -2.50
C TRP A 10 -27.77 9.54 -2.17
N LEU A 11 -28.26 9.36 -0.94
CA LEU A 11 -29.51 9.95 -0.49
C LEU A 11 -29.45 11.48 -0.49
N VAL A 12 -28.34 12.06 -0.04
CA VAL A 12 -28.14 13.52 -0.08
C VAL A 12 -28.11 14.03 -1.53
N CYS A 13 -27.41 13.35 -2.44
CA CYS A 13 -27.40 13.72 -3.86
C CYS A 13 -28.80 13.63 -4.50
N LEU A 14 -29.56 12.58 -4.23
CA LEU A 14 -30.94 12.44 -4.73
C LEU A 14 -31.87 13.51 -4.17
N ALA A 15 -31.72 13.87 -2.89
CA ALA A 15 -32.48 14.95 -2.27
C ALA A 15 -32.20 16.30 -2.94
N ILE A 16 -30.93 16.59 -3.24
CA ILE A 16 -30.54 17.83 -3.96
C ILE A 16 -31.15 17.86 -5.36
N VAL A 17 -31.09 16.75 -6.11
CA VAL A 17 -31.71 16.65 -7.45
C VAL A 17 -33.23 16.83 -7.38
N ALA A 18 -33.89 16.23 -6.39
CA ALA A 18 -35.33 16.38 -6.19
C ALA A 18 -35.72 17.83 -5.87
N VAL A 19 -34.93 18.51 -5.04
CA VAL A 19 -35.13 19.94 -4.74
C VAL A 19 -34.95 20.79 -6.00
N LEU A 20 -33.89 20.54 -6.79
CA LEU A 20 -33.66 21.26 -8.05
C LEU A 20 -34.80 21.06 -9.06
N LEU A 21 -35.31 19.83 -9.20
CA LEU A 21 -36.47 19.54 -10.04
C LEU A 21 -37.74 20.22 -9.51
N GLY A 22 -37.91 20.27 -8.18
CA GLY A 22 -39.00 20.99 -7.53
C GLY A 22 -38.96 22.49 -7.82
N VAL A 23 -37.79 23.12 -7.67
CA VAL A 23 -37.56 24.54 -7.99
C VAL A 23 -37.79 24.81 -9.48
N LEU A 24 -37.30 23.94 -10.37
CA LEU A 24 -37.54 24.06 -11.80
C LEU A 24 -39.03 24.01 -12.13
N ARG A 25 -39.76 23.09 -11.51
CA ARG A 25 -41.21 22.95 -11.70
C ARG A 25 -41.96 24.17 -11.17
N LEU A 26 -41.56 24.68 -10.00
CA LEU A 26 -42.09 25.90 -9.40
C LEU A 26 -41.88 27.10 -10.33
N LEU A 27 -40.68 27.27 -10.88
CA LEU A 27 -40.36 28.31 -11.86
C LEU A 27 -41.23 28.22 -13.10
N ILE A 28 -41.46 27.01 -13.65
CA ILE A 28 -42.34 26.80 -14.80
C ILE A 28 -43.79 27.17 -14.46
N THR A 29 -44.27 26.85 -13.25
CA THR A 29 -45.63 27.22 -12.83
C THR A 29 -45.79 28.71 -12.58
N LEU A 30 -44.79 29.35 -11.97
CA LEU A 30 -44.80 30.79 -11.70
C LEU A 30 -44.63 31.61 -12.97
N SER A 31 -43.94 31.10 -14.00
CA SER A 31 -43.75 31.83 -15.26
C SER A 31 -45.03 31.93 -16.10
N GLY A 32 -46.13 31.29 -15.71
CA GLY A 32 -47.40 31.38 -16.44
C GLY A 32 -47.36 30.86 -17.88
N ALA A 33 -46.36 30.05 -18.24
CA ALA A 33 -46.15 29.54 -19.59
C ALA A 33 -47.24 28.54 -19.98
N GLN A 34 -48.38 29.03 -20.47
CA GLN A 34 -49.45 28.18 -20.99
C GLN A 34 -48.95 27.42 -22.23
N ARG A 35 -49.02 26.09 -22.17
CA ARG A 35 -48.54 25.13 -23.18
C ARG A 35 -49.34 25.25 -24.49
N ARG A 36 -49.07 26.27 -25.31
CA ARG A 36 -49.76 26.48 -26.61
C ARG A 36 -49.21 25.51 -27.67
N ARG A 37 -49.83 24.34 -27.79
CA ARG A 37 -49.48 23.28 -28.78
C ARG A 37 -49.63 23.70 -30.25
N ARG A 38 -50.34 24.80 -30.56
CA ARG A 38 -50.57 25.28 -31.94
C ARG A 38 -49.52 26.29 -32.45
N GLY A 39 -48.50 26.63 -31.67
CA GLY A 39 -47.52 27.69 -32.01
C GLY A 39 -46.31 27.27 -32.86
N PHE A 40 -46.09 25.97 -33.09
CA PHE A 40 -44.86 25.49 -33.75
C PHE A 40 -44.69 25.96 -35.21
N ALA A 41 -45.77 26.27 -35.92
CA ALA A 41 -45.69 26.78 -37.30
C ALA A 41 -45.35 28.29 -37.39
N GLY A 42 -45.53 29.06 -36.31
CA GLY A 42 -45.18 30.48 -36.24
C GLY A 42 -43.74 30.77 -35.81
N LEU A 43 -43.04 29.76 -35.27
CA LEU A 43 -41.72 29.90 -34.64
C LEU A 43 -40.62 30.38 -35.61
N HIS A 44 -40.79 30.15 -36.92
CA HIS A 44 -39.82 30.58 -37.93
C HIS A 44 -39.83 32.08 -38.22
N ARG A 45 -40.86 32.82 -37.76
CA ARG A 45 -40.98 34.27 -37.99
C ARG A 45 -40.64 35.11 -36.76
N ASP A 46 -40.37 34.49 -35.63
CA ASP A 46 -40.21 35.19 -34.36
C ASP A 46 -38.74 35.33 -33.96
N GLN A 47 -38.19 36.54 -34.01
CA GLN A 47 -36.83 36.83 -33.52
C GLN A 47 -36.72 36.80 -31.99
N GLN A 48 -37.84 36.61 -31.27
CA GLN A 48 -37.84 36.38 -29.82
C GLN A 48 -37.20 35.04 -29.39
N GLY A 49 -36.91 34.12 -30.33
CA GLY A 49 -36.17 32.89 -30.07
C GLY A 49 -34.69 33.07 -29.68
N SER A 50 -34.13 34.27 -29.88
CA SER A 50 -32.75 34.63 -29.47
C SER A 50 -32.53 34.55 -27.96
N VAL A 51 -33.54 34.88 -27.15
CA VAL A 51 -33.39 34.89 -25.68
C VAL A 51 -33.31 33.47 -25.11
N GLN A 52 -33.92 32.49 -25.79
CA GLN A 52 -33.91 31.11 -25.34
C GLN A 52 -32.57 30.40 -25.65
N SER A 53 -31.92 30.76 -26.77
CA SER A 53 -30.57 30.24 -27.06
C SER A 53 -29.52 30.78 -26.09
N LEU A 54 -29.65 32.02 -25.61
CA LEU A 54 -28.75 32.59 -24.59
C LEU A 54 -28.79 31.80 -23.27
N SER A 55 -29.99 31.45 -22.79
CA SER A 55 -30.16 30.68 -21.55
C SER A 55 -29.55 29.27 -21.66
N PHE A 56 -29.64 28.66 -22.85
CA PHE A 56 -29.04 27.35 -23.11
C PHE A 56 -27.52 27.43 -23.21
N VAL A 57 -26.99 28.45 -23.91
CA VAL A 57 -25.55 28.71 -24.02
C VAL A 57 -24.91 28.97 -22.65
N MET A 58 -25.63 29.58 -21.70
CA MET A 58 -25.13 29.80 -20.34
C MET A 58 -25.26 28.57 -19.43
N THR A 59 -26.37 27.82 -19.52
CA THR A 59 -26.62 26.69 -18.60
C THR A 59 -25.88 25.42 -18.98
N LEU A 60 -25.65 25.17 -20.28
CA LEU A 60 -24.99 23.96 -20.76
C LEU A 60 -23.53 23.83 -20.27
N PRO A 61 -22.68 24.87 -20.32
CA PRO A 61 -21.33 24.81 -19.76
C PRO A 61 -21.32 24.56 -18.25
N VAL A 62 -22.22 25.22 -17.50
CA VAL A 62 -22.35 25.02 -16.04
C VAL A 62 -22.77 23.58 -15.74
N PHE A 63 -23.74 23.05 -16.48
CA PHE A 63 -24.17 21.66 -16.33
C PHE A 63 -23.05 20.66 -16.65
N ILE A 64 -22.31 20.86 -17.74
CA ILE A 64 -21.16 20.02 -18.10
C ILE A 64 -20.07 20.11 -17.03
N MET A 65 -19.81 21.31 -16.50
CA MET A 65 -18.84 21.52 -15.41
C MET A 65 -19.24 20.73 -14.16
N ILE A 66 -20.53 20.77 -13.78
CA ILE A 66 -21.06 20.02 -12.63
C ILE A 66 -20.98 18.52 -12.88
N MET A 67 -21.40 18.04 -14.06
CA MET A 67 -21.33 16.62 -14.43
C MET A 67 -19.89 16.10 -14.42
N MET A 68 -18.95 16.84 -15.01
CA MET A 68 -17.53 16.49 -14.94
C MET A 68 -17.01 16.49 -13.50
N GLY A 69 -17.43 17.44 -12.67
CA GLY A 69 -17.08 17.47 -11.25
C GLY A 69 -17.52 16.21 -10.51
N ILE A 70 -18.76 15.76 -10.71
CA ILE A 70 -19.29 14.53 -10.11
C ILE A 70 -18.47 13.31 -10.57
N ILE A 71 -18.16 13.21 -11.86
CA ILE A 71 -17.35 12.11 -12.41
C ILE A 71 -15.94 12.11 -11.79
N GLN A 72 -15.31 13.28 -11.66
CA GLN A 72 -13.97 13.40 -11.08
C GLN A 72 -13.94 13.03 -9.59
N ILE A 73 -14.92 13.48 -8.81
CA ILE A 73 -15.05 13.07 -7.40
C ILE A 73 -15.23 11.55 -7.30
N GLY A 74 -16.07 10.97 -8.15
CA GLY A 74 -16.26 9.52 -8.22
C GLY A 74 -14.97 8.76 -8.54
N GLN A 75 -14.16 9.27 -9.47
CA GLN A 75 -12.85 8.69 -9.81
C GLN A 75 -11.85 8.76 -8.65
N ILE A 76 -11.79 9.89 -7.94
CA ILE A 76 -10.92 10.05 -6.77
C ILE A 76 -11.35 9.11 -5.64
N MET A 77 -12.67 8.98 -5.38
CA MET A 77 -13.19 8.05 -4.38
C MET A 77 -12.85 6.60 -4.73
N LEU A 78 -13.04 6.19 -6.00
CA LEU A 78 -12.65 4.86 -6.46
C LEU A 78 -11.15 4.63 -6.29
N ALA A 79 -10.33 5.63 -6.64
CA ALA A 79 -8.89 5.55 -6.50
C ALA A 79 -8.45 5.38 -5.04
N LYS A 80 -9.10 6.08 -4.11
CA LYS A 80 -8.83 5.91 -2.67
C LYS A 80 -9.09 4.47 -2.21
N VAL A 81 -10.23 3.89 -2.58
CA VAL A 81 -10.55 2.49 -2.25
C VAL A 81 -9.51 1.53 -2.85
N VAL A 82 -9.04 1.78 -4.07
CA VAL A 82 -8.00 0.96 -4.71
C VAL A 82 -6.67 1.05 -3.97
N VAL A 83 -6.28 2.22 -3.47
CA VAL A 83 -5.04 2.38 -2.69
C VAL A 83 -5.15 1.75 -1.31
N GLU A 84 -6.33 1.79 -0.67
CA GLU A 84 -6.61 1.01 0.54
C GLU A 84 -6.50 -0.49 0.28
N TYR A 85 -7.06 -0.97 -0.84
CA TYR A 85 -6.91 -2.36 -1.25
C TYR A 85 -5.45 -2.71 -1.55
N ALA A 86 -4.70 -1.81 -2.19
CA ALA A 86 -3.27 -2.00 -2.44
C ALA A 86 -2.49 -2.19 -1.13
N ALA A 87 -2.75 -1.37 -0.11
CA ALA A 87 -2.15 -1.51 1.22
C ALA A 87 -2.48 -2.87 1.84
N ILE A 88 -3.74 -3.33 1.76
CA ILE A 88 -4.14 -4.66 2.25
C ILE A 88 -3.44 -5.78 1.47
N THR A 89 -3.35 -5.68 0.14
CA THR A 89 -2.70 -6.72 -0.69
C THR A 89 -1.20 -6.81 -0.43
N SER A 90 -0.51 -5.68 -0.27
CA SER A 90 0.89 -5.67 0.12
C SER A 90 1.08 -6.22 1.52
N THR A 91 0.18 -5.89 2.44
CA THR A 91 0.22 -6.38 3.82
C THR A 91 0.06 -7.91 3.84
N ARG A 92 -0.85 -8.46 3.03
CA ARG A 92 -0.97 -9.92 2.83
C ARG A 92 0.21 -10.55 2.08
N ALA A 93 0.82 -9.83 1.14
CA ALA A 93 2.06 -10.29 0.51
C ALA A 93 3.22 -10.32 1.53
N ALA A 94 3.16 -9.48 2.56
CA ALA A 94 4.10 -9.48 3.67
C ALA A 94 3.77 -10.53 4.74
N THR A 95 2.51 -10.91 4.99
CA THR A 95 2.19 -11.98 5.96
C THR A 95 2.79 -13.32 5.57
N VAL A 96 2.86 -13.61 4.26
CA VAL A 96 3.52 -14.82 3.75
C VAL A 96 5.04 -14.61 3.75
N TRP A 97 5.58 -14.30 4.94
CA TRP A 97 7.00 -14.15 5.18
C TRP A 97 7.63 -15.55 5.35
N MET A 98 7.62 -16.35 4.28
CA MET A 98 8.30 -17.64 4.28
C MET A 98 9.80 -17.43 4.04
N SER A 99 10.64 -18.21 4.73
CA SER A 99 12.06 -18.35 4.42
C SER A 99 12.21 -18.70 2.94
N GLN A 100 12.92 -17.86 2.17
CA GLN A 100 13.16 -18.15 0.76
C GLN A 100 14.62 -18.56 0.59
N TYR A 101 14.85 -19.75 0.06
CA TYR A 101 16.17 -20.18 -0.37
C TYR A 101 16.55 -19.40 -1.63
N THR A 102 17.62 -18.60 -1.55
CA THR A 102 18.22 -17.99 -2.73
C THR A 102 19.50 -18.71 -3.08
N PHE A 103 19.59 -19.21 -4.30
CA PHE A 103 20.82 -19.76 -4.85
C PHE A 103 21.69 -18.59 -5.31
N THR A 104 22.81 -18.36 -4.64
CA THR A 104 23.83 -17.45 -5.15
C THR A 104 24.57 -18.18 -6.26
N GLN A 105 24.38 -17.74 -7.51
CA GLN A 105 25.17 -18.24 -8.62
C GLN A 105 26.59 -17.67 -8.45
N GLY A 106 27.59 -18.55 -8.31
CA GLY A 106 28.99 -18.14 -8.25
C GLY A 106 29.34 -17.35 -9.50
N GLN A 107 30.21 -16.34 -9.35
CA GLN A 107 30.68 -15.46 -10.43
C GLN A 107 31.30 -16.23 -11.62
N ASP A 108 31.68 -17.49 -11.42
CA ASP A 108 32.32 -18.35 -12.42
C ASP A 108 31.34 -19.24 -13.20
N GLY A 109 30.03 -18.99 -13.11
CA GLY A 109 29.01 -19.80 -13.80
C GLY A 109 28.84 -21.23 -13.25
N GLN A 110 29.71 -21.66 -12.33
CA GLN A 110 29.48 -22.84 -11.51
C GLN A 110 28.40 -22.52 -10.48
N THR A 111 27.27 -23.22 -10.63
CA THR A 111 26.17 -23.17 -9.66
C THR A 111 26.62 -23.96 -8.44
N ASP A 112 27.25 -23.29 -7.49
CA ASP A 112 27.75 -23.93 -6.28
C ASP A 112 26.55 -24.29 -5.39
N GLN A 113 26.05 -25.53 -5.52
CA GLN A 113 24.85 -26.03 -4.82
C GLN A 113 24.95 -25.93 -3.29
N ARG A 114 26.15 -25.67 -2.73
CA ARG A 114 26.39 -25.51 -1.29
C ARG A 114 26.11 -24.13 -0.73
N SER A 115 25.96 -23.08 -1.56
CA SER A 115 25.57 -21.75 -1.08
C SER A 115 24.06 -21.53 -1.22
N GLN A 116 23.27 -22.47 -0.68
CA GLN A 116 21.88 -22.18 -0.34
C GLN A 116 21.91 -21.20 0.83
N THR A 117 21.89 -19.90 0.54
CA THR A 117 21.67 -18.93 1.61
C THR A 117 20.18 -18.87 1.82
N GLU A 118 19.71 -19.57 2.84
CA GLU A 118 18.38 -19.36 3.38
C GLU A 118 18.27 -17.87 3.74
N GLN A 119 17.53 -17.09 2.95
CA GLN A 119 17.05 -15.82 3.46
C GLN A 119 15.96 -16.16 4.46
N ARG A 120 16.41 -16.44 5.70
CA ARG A 120 15.62 -16.49 6.93
C ARG A 120 14.75 -15.23 7.04
N ASN A 121 13.91 -15.10 8.06
CA ASN A 121 13.01 -13.96 8.24
C ASN A 121 13.71 -12.61 8.50
N CYS A 122 14.86 -12.36 7.88
CA CYS A 122 15.62 -11.13 8.01
C CYS A 122 15.22 -10.14 6.93
N ILE A 123 15.05 -8.88 7.32
CA ILE A 123 14.86 -7.78 6.37
C ILE A 123 16.19 -7.08 6.13
N GLY A 124 16.44 -6.83 4.85
CA GLY A 124 17.65 -6.19 4.37
C GLY A 124 18.85 -7.14 4.30
N GLY A 125 19.83 -6.77 3.49
CA GLY A 125 21.10 -7.49 3.47
C GLY A 125 21.81 -7.38 4.82
N LYS A 126 22.82 -8.25 5.05
CA LYS A 126 23.61 -8.31 6.30
C LYS A 126 24.19 -6.96 6.78
N ASN A 127 24.24 -5.93 5.92
CA ASN A 127 24.87 -4.64 6.19
C ASN A 127 23.88 -3.46 6.30
N VAL A 128 22.56 -3.71 6.33
CA VAL A 128 21.58 -2.62 6.44
C VAL A 128 21.44 -2.19 7.89
N THR A 129 21.89 -0.97 8.20
CA THR A 129 21.57 -0.27 9.44
C THR A 129 20.09 0.14 9.41
N LEU A 130 19.27 -0.59 10.15
CA LEU A 130 17.88 -0.21 10.36
C LEU A 130 17.82 1.05 11.23
N ASN A 131 16.97 2.01 10.87
CA ASN A 131 16.60 3.10 11.76
C ASN A 131 15.66 2.52 12.83
N ARG A 132 16.23 2.20 14.00
CA ARG A 132 15.53 1.53 15.10
C ARG A 132 15.14 2.55 16.16
N SER A 133 13.85 2.60 16.49
CA SER A 133 13.40 3.04 17.80
C SER A 133 13.32 1.81 18.73
N ASP A 134 13.05 2.01 20.03
CA ASP A 134 12.98 0.89 20.98
C ASP A 134 11.88 -0.14 20.63
N SER A 135 10.82 0.25 19.90
CA SER A 135 9.69 -0.60 19.53
C SER A 135 9.33 -0.63 18.04
N THR A 136 9.84 0.30 17.23
CA THR A 136 9.52 0.37 15.79
C THR A 136 10.76 0.36 14.91
N TYR A 137 10.66 -0.34 13.79
CA TYR A 137 11.68 -0.35 12.75
C TYR A 137 11.09 0.00 11.40
N ARG A 138 11.72 0.98 10.74
CA ARG A 138 11.38 1.41 9.39
C ARG A 138 12.41 0.87 8.42
N ILE A 139 11.94 0.21 7.37
CA ILE A 139 12.81 -0.35 6.34
C ILE A 139 13.08 0.74 5.30
N PRO A 140 14.36 1.10 5.04
CA PRO A 140 14.68 2.07 4.00
C PRO A 140 14.22 1.60 2.62
N THR A 141 13.67 2.50 1.80
CA THR A 141 13.17 2.18 0.46
C THR A 141 14.21 1.50 -0.42
N GLU A 142 15.47 1.95 -0.35
CA GLU A 142 16.60 1.34 -1.09
C GLU A 142 16.81 -0.13 -0.73
N THR A 143 16.51 -0.51 0.52
CA THR A 143 16.61 -1.90 0.98
C THR A 143 15.47 -2.75 0.43
N ILE A 144 14.29 -2.15 0.24
CA ILE A 144 13.12 -2.84 -0.33
C ILE A 144 13.40 -3.22 -1.79
N GLU A 145 13.99 -2.32 -2.57
CA GLU A 145 14.30 -2.53 -3.99
C GLU A 145 15.37 -3.62 -4.21
N ASN A 146 16.35 -3.69 -3.32
CA ASN A 146 17.40 -4.71 -3.36
C ASN A 146 16.97 -6.08 -2.82
N SER A 147 15.84 -6.16 -2.12
CA SER A 147 15.31 -7.39 -1.55
C SER A 147 14.30 -8.06 -2.50
N SER A 148 14.49 -9.34 -2.78
CA SER A 148 13.50 -10.14 -3.53
C SER A 148 12.13 -10.15 -2.85
N LYS A 149 12.10 -10.16 -1.50
CA LYS A 149 10.88 -10.08 -0.68
C LYS A 149 10.26 -8.69 -0.75
N GLY A 150 11.07 -7.64 -0.55
CA GLY A 150 10.63 -6.25 -0.67
C GLY A 150 10.02 -5.96 -2.04
N MET A 151 10.66 -6.44 -3.11
CA MET A 151 10.17 -6.33 -4.48
C MET A 151 8.81 -7.03 -4.67
N ARG A 152 8.56 -8.20 -4.06
CA ARG A 152 7.24 -8.88 -4.15
C ARG A 152 6.14 -8.09 -3.43
N ILE A 153 6.43 -7.53 -2.26
CA ILE A 153 5.50 -6.69 -1.49
C ILE A 153 5.18 -5.40 -2.28
N ALA A 154 6.19 -4.78 -2.87
CA ALA A 154 6.04 -3.61 -3.73
C ALA A 154 5.23 -3.93 -4.99
N LEU A 155 5.55 -5.04 -5.65
CA LEU A 155 4.86 -5.49 -6.86
C LEU A 155 3.38 -5.79 -6.57
N ALA A 156 3.03 -6.32 -5.40
CA ALA A 156 1.64 -6.51 -5.01
C ALA A 156 0.85 -5.20 -4.97
N ALA A 157 1.39 -4.14 -4.34
CA ALA A 157 0.77 -2.81 -4.34
C ALA A 157 0.67 -2.23 -5.76
N GLN A 158 1.75 -2.33 -6.54
CA GLN A 158 1.79 -1.80 -7.91
C GLN A 158 0.76 -2.52 -8.81
N LEU A 159 0.63 -3.84 -8.70
CA LEU A 159 -0.39 -4.59 -9.45
C LEU A 159 -1.81 -4.23 -8.99
N ALA A 160 -2.02 -4.00 -7.69
CA ALA A 160 -3.31 -3.56 -7.17
C ALA A 160 -3.71 -2.16 -7.66
N CYS A 161 -2.74 -1.25 -7.88
CA CYS A 161 -2.96 0.09 -8.41
C CYS A 161 -3.13 0.17 -9.95
N LEU A 162 -2.90 -0.92 -10.70
CA LEU A 162 -3.07 -0.95 -12.16
C LEU A 162 -4.43 -0.44 -12.67
N PRO A 163 -5.59 -0.72 -12.02
CA PRO A 163 -6.89 -0.28 -12.53
C PRO A 163 -7.02 1.24 -12.63
N ILE A 164 -6.43 1.98 -11.69
CA ILE A 164 -6.51 3.44 -11.58
C ILE A 164 -5.43 4.16 -12.39
N CYS A 165 -4.44 3.43 -12.89
CA CYS A 165 -3.38 3.97 -13.75
C CYS A 165 -3.91 4.36 -15.16
N PRO A 166 -3.36 5.42 -15.77
CA PRO A 166 -3.74 5.88 -17.10
C PRO A 166 -3.39 4.83 -18.16
N SER A 167 -4.27 4.71 -19.15
CA SER A 167 -4.08 3.76 -20.27
C SER A 167 -3.13 4.31 -21.34
N ARG A 168 -3.00 5.64 -21.41
CA ARG A 168 -2.04 6.35 -22.26
C ARG A 168 -0.89 6.79 -21.38
N TRP A 169 0.33 6.59 -21.88
CA TRP A 169 1.52 7.07 -21.20
C TRP A 169 1.58 8.60 -21.28
N PRO A 170 1.87 9.30 -20.16
CA PRO A 170 1.85 10.76 -20.12
C PRO A 170 3.11 11.43 -20.67
N ALA A 171 4.26 10.74 -20.70
CA ALA A 171 5.52 11.32 -21.18
C ALA A 171 5.73 11.09 -22.68
N ALA A 172 6.65 11.85 -23.29
CA ALA A 172 6.98 11.74 -24.71
C ALA A 172 7.61 10.38 -25.05
N ASP A 173 8.52 9.90 -24.21
CA ASP A 173 9.24 8.64 -24.43
C ASP A 173 8.39 7.43 -24.05
N GLU A 174 8.48 6.35 -24.82
CA GLU A 174 7.79 5.10 -24.49
C GLU A 174 8.37 4.49 -23.21
N PRO A 175 7.55 4.01 -22.26
CA PRO A 175 8.07 3.43 -21.04
C PRO A 175 8.90 2.17 -21.33
N SER A 176 10.11 2.11 -20.78
CA SER A 176 10.93 0.91 -20.78
C SER A 176 10.64 0.09 -19.51
N LEU A 177 10.42 -1.21 -19.69
CA LEU A 177 10.29 -2.17 -18.59
C LEU A 177 11.50 -3.11 -18.66
N SER A 178 12.23 -3.26 -17.55
CA SER A 178 13.40 -4.14 -17.46
C SER A 178 13.15 -5.35 -16.55
N GLY A 179 13.89 -6.43 -16.78
CA GLY A 179 13.99 -7.60 -15.90
C GLY A 179 12.64 -8.21 -15.50
N THR A 180 12.38 -8.23 -14.19
CA THR A 180 11.17 -8.82 -13.59
C THR A 180 9.87 -8.18 -14.08
N TYR A 181 9.89 -6.87 -14.37
CA TYR A 181 8.69 -6.14 -14.79
C TYR A 181 8.26 -6.48 -16.21
N GLN A 182 9.21 -6.76 -17.11
CA GLN A 182 8.90 -7.24 -18.46
C GLN A 182 8.23 -8.62 -18.44
N LYS A 183 8.73 -9.53 -17.59
CA LYS A 183 8.09 -10.84 -17.36
C LYS A 183 6.68 -10.67 -16.79
N THR A 184 6.52 -9.77 -15.83
CA THR A 184 5.22 -9.45 -15.23
C THR A 184 4.24 -8.92 -16.27
N HIS A 185 4.68 -8.03 -17.16
CA HIS A 185 3.86 -7.55 -18.29
C HIS A 185 3.41 -8.69 -19.20
N ALA A 186 4.31 -9.60 -19.59
CA ALA A 186 3.94 -10.76 -20.40
C ALA A 186 2.90 -11.65 -19.72
N ILE A 187 3.04 -11.88 -18.41
CA ILE A 187 2.07 -12.63 -17.59
C ILE A 187 0.72 -11.89 -17.53
N LEU A 188 0.72 -10.58 -17.34
CA LEU A 188 -0.49 -9.76 -17.33
C LEU A 188 -1.24 -9.83 -18.66
N VAL A 189 -0.53 -9.76 -19.78
CA VAL A 189 -1.13 -9.91 -21.12
C VAL A 189 -1.74 -11.30 -21.28
N LYS A 190 -1.04 -12.35 -20.85
CA LYS A 190 -1.55 -13.73 -20.89
C LYS A 190 -2.77 -13.91 -20.00
N ALA A 191 -2.75 -13.39 -18.78
CA ALA A 191 -3.86 -13.46 -17.83
C ALA A 191 -5.08 -12.68 -18.35
N TYR A 192 -4.88 -11.49 -18.89
CA TYR A 192 -5.95 -10.70 -19.51
C TYR A 192 -6.59 -11.44 -20.69
N LYS A 193 -5.79 -12.07 -21.55
CA LYS A 193 -6.28 -12.88 -22.67
C LYS A 193 -7.12 -14.06 -22.18
N ALA A 194 -6.68 -14.74 -21.12
CA ALA A 194 -7.42 -15.84 -20.52
C ALA A 194 -8.77 -15.38 -19.92
N MET A 195 -8.81 -14.21 -19.28
CA MET A 195 -10.04 -13.68 -18.66
C MET A 195 -11.02 -13.06 -19.65
N ALA A 196 -10.53 -12.38 -20.68
CA ALA A 196 -11.39 -11.71 -21.66
C ALA A 196 -12.07 -12.68 -22.64
N GLY A 197 -11.56 -13.91 -22.73
CA GLY A 197 -12.05 -14.93 -23.66
C GLY A 197 -11.78 -14.61 -25.13
N GLU A 198 -12.21 -15.51 -26.01
CA GLU A 198 -11.98 -15.42 -27.47
C GLU A 198 -12.81 -14.33 -28.17
N LYS A 199 -13.86 -13.82 -27.52
CA LYS A 199 -14.77 -12.82 -28.10
C LYS A 199 -14.21 -11.39 -28.10
N ASN A 200 -13.00 -11.18 -27.58
CA ASN A 200 -12.44 -9.83 -27.51
C ASN A 200 -11.91 -9.41 -28.88
N THR A 201 -12.60 -8.48 -29.54
CA THR A 201 -12.28 -7.98 -30.89
C THR A 201 -11.16 -6.94 -30.91
N ALA A 202 -10.69 -6.49 -29.74
CA ALA A 202 -9.64 -5.49 -29.65
C ALA A 202 -8.28 -6.05 -30.12
N PRO A 203 -7.49 -5.31 -30.92
CA PRO A 203 -6.17 -5.72 -31.34
C PRO A 203 -5.26 -6.05 -30.15
N GLN A 204 -4.60 -7.20 -30.18
CA GLN A 204 -3.74 -7.68 -29.09
C GLN A 204 -2.62 -6.67 -28.76
N GLU A 205 -2.09 -5.98 -29.77
CA GLU A 205 -1.07 -4.95 -29.61
C GLU A 205 -1.57 -3.75 -28.80
N ALA A 206 -2.80 -3.30 -29.05
CA ALA A 206 -3.40 -2.18 -28.32
C ALA A 206 -3.62 -2.52 -26.83
N ILE A 207 -4.04 -3.75 -26.53
CA ILE A 207 -4.17 -4.25 -25.16
C ILE A 207 -2.80 -4.32 -24.48
N SER A 208 -1.82 -4.92 -25.16
CA SER A 208 -0.46 -5.07 -24.64
C SER A 208 0.16 -3.71 -24.31
N LYS A 209 0.04 -2.74 -25.23
CA LYS A 209 0.51 -1.35 -25.03
C LYS A 209 -0.19 -0.67 -23.86
N ARG A 210 -1.52 -0.82 -23.74
CA ARG A 210 -2.30 -0.27 -22.62
C ARG A 210 -1.85 -0.84 -21.27
N LEU A 211 -1.65 -2.15 -21.18
CA LEU A 211 -1.19 -2.81 -19.95
C LEU A 211 0.26 -2.42 -19.62
N LYS A 212 1.11 -2.28 -20.64
CA LYS A 212 2.50 -1.79 -20.49
C LYS A 212 2.52 -0.40 -19.87
N ASN A 213 1.72 0.53 -20.42
CA ASN A 213 1.61 1.90 -19.91
C ASN A 213 1.11 1.95 -18.47
N LYS A 214 0.06 1.19 -18.15
CA LYS A 214 -0.48 1.11 -16.79
C LYS A 214 0.54 0.57 -15.79
N LEU A 215 1.26 -0.50 -16.17
CA LEU A 215 2.28 -1.10 -15.31
C LEU A 215 3.44 -0.14 -15.09
N ALA A 216 3.97 0.44 -16.16
CA ALA A 216 5.04 1.43 -16.06
C ALA A 216 4.64 2.62 -15.19
N TYR A 217 3.40 3.11 -15.33
CA TYR A 217 2.92 4.23 -14.53
C TYR A 217 2.81 3.84 -13.06
N SER A 218 2.25 2.67 -12.78
CA SER A 218 2.12 2.18 -11.42
C SER A 218 3.48 1.97 -10.75
N LEU A 219 4.47 1.48 -11.49
CA LEU A 219 5.84 1.29 -11.01
C LEU A 219 6.48 2.61 -10.61
N ALA A 220 6.35 3.64 -11.46
CA ALA A 220 6.96 4.94 -11.23
C ALA A 220 6.26 5.78 -10.13
N ASN A 221 4.96 5.53 -9.89
CA ASN A 221 4.12 6.40 -9.05
C ASN A 221 3.59 5.72 -7.78
N THR A 222 3.96 4.47 -7.51
CA THR A 222 3.56 3.76 -6.28
C THR A 222 4.79 3.50 -5.42
N GLN A 223 4.79 4.09 -4.23
CA GLN A 223 5.81 3.89 -3.21
C GLN A 223 5.22 3.10 -2.05
N ILE A 224 6.04 2.24 -1.46
CA ILE A 224 5.69 1.52 -0.25
C ILE A 224 6.68 1.87 0.86
N GLU A 225 6.15 2.02 2.06
CA GLU A 225 6.91 2.17 3.28
C GLU A 225 6.49 1.02 4.20
N ILE A 226 7.47 0.24 4.64
CA ILE A 226 7.24 -0.89 5.53
C ILE A 226 7.79 -0.49 6.90
N GLU A 227 6.88 -0.40 7.85
CA GLU A 227 7.12 -0.21 9.26
C GLU A 227 6.77 -1.50 9.96
N MET A 228 7.50 -1.83 11.01
CA MET A 228 7.16 -2.97 11.83
C MET A 228 7.30 -2.57 13.29
N GLU A 229 6.37 -3.06 14.08
CA GLU A 229 6.19 -2.72 15.48
C GLU A 229 6.32 -3.99 16.30
N HIS A 230 7.24 -3.96 17.25
CA HIS A 230 7.44 -5.00 18.23
C HIS A 230 6.62 -4.72 19.47
N PRO A 231 5.99 -5.73 20.08
CA PRO A 231 5.21 -5.54 21.29
C PRO A 231 6.05 -4.88 22.39
N GLU A 232 5.54 -3.83 23.03
CA GLU A 232 6.23 -3.15 24.14
C GLU A 232 6.50 -4.08 25.35
N ASN A 233 5.69 -5.14 25.47
CA ASN A 233 5.82 -6.15 26.53
C ASN A 233 6.92 -7.18 26.24
N ASP A 234 7.41 -7.24 25.00
CA ASP A 234 8.50 -8.12 24.63
C ASP A 234 9.85 -7.40 24.80
N PRO A 235 10.91 -8.15 25.12
CA PRO A 235 12.23 -7.58 25.27
C PRO A 235 12.65 -6.85 23.99
N SER A 236 12.96 -5.54 24.11
CA SER A 236 13.49 -4.67 23.05
C SER A 236 14.50 -5.35 22.12
N PHE A 237 14.61 -4.91 20.86
CA PHE A 237 15.56 -5.44 19.87
C PHE A 237 17.06 -5.21 20.17
N ARG A 238 17.40 -4.79 21.40
CA ARG A 238 18.79 -4.65 21.80
C ARG A 238 19.45 -6.03 21.75
N ARG A 239 20.71 -6.08 21.30
CA ARG A 239 21.52 -7.27 21.45
C ARG A 239 21.67 -7.47 22.95
N TYR A 240 21.04 -8.51 23.48
CA TYR A 240 21.19 -8.85 24.88
C TYR A 240 22.54 -9.53 25.06
N ASP A 241 23.39 -8.92 25.88
CA ASP A 241 24.65 -9.54 26.31
C ASP A 241 24.38 -10.72 27.28
N HIS A 242 23.14 -10.85 27.79
CA HIS A 242 22.66 -11.85 28.74
C HIS A 242 21.31 -12.48 28.32
N ALA A 243 21.10 -13.78 28.54
CA ALA A 243 19.81 -14.44 28.25
C ALA A 243 18.71 -13.87 29.14
N TYR A 244 17.64 -13.34 28.54
CA TYR A 244 16.50 -12.82 29.30
C TYR A 244 15.47 -13.94 29.56
N GLN A 245 15.09 -14.07 30.83
CA GLN A 245 14.03 -14.94 31.32
C GLN A 245 12.68 -14.64 30.67
N VAL A 246 11.95 -15.73 30.40
CA VAL A 246 10.72 -15.77 29.62
C VAL A 246 9.47 -15.48 30.45
N ASN A 247 8.57 -14.70 29.85
CA ASN A 247 7.11 -14.60 30.00
C ASN A 247 6.44 -15.19 31.28
N ARG A 248 5.89 -14.30 32.11
CA ARG A 248 5.11 -14.61 33.32
C ARG A 248 3.81 -15.40 33.07
N ALA A 249 3.33 -15.49 31.83
CA ALA A 249 2.08 -16.16 31.49
C ALA A 249 2.07 -17.68 31.76
N TYR A 250 3.25 -18.33 31.81
CA TYR A 250 3.35 -19.76 32.12
C TYR A 250 3.24 -20.09 33.62
N TYR A 251 3.34 -19.10 34.51
CA TYR A 251 3.19 -19.33 35.96
C TYR A 251 1.78 -19.77 36.37
N LEU A 252 0.76 -19.41 35.59
CA LEU A 252 -0.64 -19.71 35.93
C LEU A 252 -1.07 -21.12 35.49
N SER A 253 -0.29 -21.81 34.63
CA SER A 253 -0.61 -23.15 34.14
C SER A 253 -0.18 -24.29 35.09
N GLN A 254 0.62 -24.01 36.12
CA GLN A 254 1.13 -25.05 37.03
C GLN A 254 0.07 -25.62 38.00
N ASN A 255 -1.04 -24.91 38.22
CA ASN A 255 -2.08 -25.38 39.15
C ASN A 255 -3.03 -26.45 38.56
N GLN A 256 -2.80 -26.93 37.32
CA GLN A 256 -3.70 -27.87 36.64
C GLN A 256 -3.02 -29.14 36.10
N GLY A 257 -1.99 -29.67 36.78
CA GLY A 257 -1.60 -31.08 36.66
C GLY A 257 -0.56 -31.46 35.59
N GLY A 258 0.45 -30.61 35.34
CA GLY A 258 1.59 -30.93 34.47
C GLY A 258 2.68 -31.78 35.15
N VAL A 259 3.36 -32.60 34.35
CA VAL A 259 4.46 -33.54 34.70
C VAL A 259 5.54 -32.89 35.59
N SER A 260 5.96 -33.58 36.66
CA SER A 260 7.08 -33.18 37.53
C SER A 260 8.43 -33.36 36.83
N ILE A 261 9.18 -32.28 36.62
CA ILE A 261 10.47 -32.26 35.89
C ILE A 261 11.67 -32.19 36.87
N ASN A 262 11.51 -32.64 38.11
CA ASN A 262 12.56 -32.60 39.14
C ASN A 262 13.75 -33.57 38.95
N THR A 263 13.91 -34.23 37.80
CA THR A 263 14.85 -35.38 37.67
C THR A 263 15.97 -35.23 36.64
N ILE A 264 16.17 -34.06 36.03
CA ILE A 264 17.32 -33.86 35.14
C ILE A 264 18.44 -33.14 35.91
N PRO A 265 19.55 -33.82 36.27
CA PRO A 265 20.65 -33.19 36.99
C PRO A 265 21.34 -32.15 36.10
N LEU A 266 21.48 -30.94 36.62
CA LEU A 266 22.29 -29.90 35.98
C LEU A 266 23.78 -30.29 36.03
N PRO A 267 24.56 -30.00 34.98
CA PRO A 267 26.01 -30.26 35.00
C PRO A 267 26.69 -29.42 36.09
N ALA A 268 27.67 -30.00 36.78
CA ALA A 268 28.43 -29.32 37.82
C ALA A 268 29.19 -28.11 37.24
N CYS A 269 29.07 -26.95 37.91
CA CYS A 269 29.78 -25.71 37.56
C CYS A 269 31.31 -26.01 37.58
N PRO A 270 32.03 -25.93 36.43
CA PRO A 270 33.45 -26.26 36.40
C PRO A 270 34.22 -25.21 37.22
N GLY A 271 34.84 -25.66 38.32
CA GLY A 271 35.69 -24.83 39.17
C GLY A 271 35.04 -24.30 40.45
N SER A 272 33.76 -24.57 40.73
CA SER A 272 33.16 -24.21 42.02
C SER A 272 32.93 -25.46 42.88
N SER A 273 33.59 -25.55 44.02
CA SER A 273 33.41 -26.64 45.00
C SER A 273 32.21 -26.44 45.93
N ALA A 274 31.48 -25.32 45.81
CA ALA A 274 30.49 -24.90 46.81
C ALA A 274 29.04 -24.78 46.30
N GLY A 275 28.74 -25.13 45.04
CA GLY A 275 27.36 -25.06 44.51
C GLY A 275 26.74 -23.64 44.43
N GLU A 276 27.47 -22.63 44.90
CA GLU A 276 27.14 -21.22 44.75
C GLU A 276 27.69 -20.74 43.41
N CYS A 277 26.88 -20.91 42.38
CA CYS A 277 27.18 -20.32 41.10
C CYS A 277 26.80 -18.83 41.19
N GLY A 278 27.78 -18.01 41.59
CA GLY A 278 27.59 -16.60 41.94
C GLY A 278 27.27 -15.75 40.71
N GLY A 279 26.06 -15.21 40.62
CA GLY A 279 25.65 -14.14 39.68
C GLY A 279 25.73 -14.43 38.18
N ASP A 280 26.41 -15.51 37.78
CA ASP A 280 26.68 -15.84 36.40
C ASP A 280 25.46 -16.51 35.77
N VAL A 281 24.89 -15.82 34.79
CA VAL A 281 23.74 -16.28 34.01
C VAL A 281 24.12 -17.60 33.32
N TYR A 282 23.48 -18.70 33.73
CA TYR A 282 23.65 -19.99 33.08
C TYR A 282 22.85 -20.03 31.79
N TYR A 283 23.58 -20.00 30.70
CA TYR A 283 23.04 -20.32 29.40
C TYR A 283 22.93 -21.83 29.24
N ALA A 284 21.78 -22.32 28.77
CA ALA A 284 21.66 -23.72 28.41
C ALA A 284 22.80 -24.12 27.42
N PRO A 285 23.41 -25.30 27.55
CA PRO A 285 24.39 -25.77 26.57
C PRO A 285 23.74 -25.79 25.17
N GLY A 286 24.23 -24.91 24.29
CA GLY A 286 23.63 -24.66 22.96
C GLY A 286 23.05 -23.26 22.77
N TYR A 287 22.85 -22.46 23.84
CA TYR A 287 22.33 -21.10 23.76
C TYR A 287 23.14 -20.21 22.81
N SER A 288 24.48 -20.24 22.84
CA SER A 288 25.27 -19.43 21.92
C SER A 288 25.06 -19.85 20.46
N GLN A 289 24.88 -21.15 20.19
CA GLN A 289 24.59 -21.66 18.85
C GLN A 289 23.17 -21.32 18.38
N GLU A 290 22.20 -21.29 19.30
CA GLU A 290 20.80 -20.93 19.03
C GLU A 290 20.57 -19.42 18.99
N ALA A 291 21.24 -18.63 19.83
CA ALA A 291 21.26 -17.17 19.76
C ALA A 291 21.95 -16.69 18.48
N LEU A 292 22.97 -17.42 18.00
CA LEU A 292 23.52 -17.25 16.66
C LEU A 292 22.54 -17.67 15.54
N ALA A 293 21.51 -18.48 15.83
CA ALA A 293 20.47 -18.78 14.86
C ALA A 293 19.55 -17.58 14.61
N PHE A 294 19.46 -16.64 15.56
CA PHE A 294 18.78 -15.36 15.40
C PHE A 294 19.71 -14.32 14.78
N LEU A 295 19.47 -14.01 13.51
CA LEU A 295 20.25 -13.02 12.79
C LEU A 295 19.75 -11.60 13.12
N PRO A 296 20.64 -10.59 13.08
CA PRO A 296 20.19 -9.20 13.14
C PRO A 296 19.13 -8.96 12.06
N ASN A 297 18.05 -8.26 12.44
CA ASN A 297 16.90 -7.91 11.58
C ASN A 297 15.91 -9.05 11.30
N GLN A 298 15.91 -10.14 12.08
CA GLN A 298 14.88 -11.16 12.01
C GLN A 298 13.53 -10.62 12.53
N VAL A 299 12.48 -10.81 11.74
CA VAL A 299 11.08 -10.43 12.03
C VAL A 299 10.41 -11.53 12.83
N GLY A 300 9.73 -11.14 13.91
CA GLY A 300 8.94 -12.05 14.73
C GLY A 300 7.61 -12.39 14.11
N TRP A 301 7.03 -13.49 14.56
CA TRP A 301 5.65 -13.82 14.25
C TRP A 301 4.65 -12.88 14.98
N GLN A 302 5.00 -12.33 16.16
CA GLN A 302 4.14 -11.36 16.85
C GLN A 302 4.32 -9.93 16.36
N ASP A 303 5.35 -9.66 15.55
CA ASP A 303 5.61 -8.31 15.06
C ASP A 303 4.45 -7.88 14.17
N ARG A 304 3.91 -6.70 14.49
CA ARG A 304 2.90 -6.07 13.64
C ARG A 304 3.61 -5.44 12.46
N ILE A 305 3.36 -5.97 11.27
CA ILE A 305 3.83 -5.40 10.02
C ILE A 305 2.82 -4.37 9.58
N THR A 306 3.28 -3.14 9.36
CA THR A 306 2.46 -2.04 8.88
C THR A 306 3.00 -1.48 7.58
N ILE A 307 2.18 -1.52 6.54
CA ILE A 307 2.56 -1.05 5.21
C ILE A 307 1.77 0.20 4.88
N THR A 308 2.50 1.25 4.55
CA THR A 308 1.95 2.49 4.01
C THR A 308 2.20 2.51 2.50
N VAL A 309 1.12 2.54 1.73
CA VAL A 309 1.17 2.69 0.27
C VAL A 309 0.88 4.14 -0.07
N ARG A 310 1.77 4.77 -0.84
CA ARG A 310 1.58 6.09 -1.42
C ARG A 310 1.50 5.95 -2.93
N HIS A 311 0.40 6.39 -3.54
CA HIS A 311 0.22 6.36 -4.99
C HIS A 311 -0.11 7.75 -5.52
N HIS A 312 0.62 8.19 -6.53
CA HIS A 312 0.35 9.46 -7.22
C HIS A 312 -0.66 9.22 -8.35
N LEU A 313 -1.92 9.60 -8.11
CA LEU A 313 -3.01 9.44 -9.07
C LEU A 313 -2.94 10.49 -10.17
N ALA A 314 -2.87 10.09 -11.44
CA ALA A 314 -3.02 10.99 -12.58
C ALA A 314 -4.42 11.64 -12.62
N LEU A 315 -4.49 12.96 -12.50
CA LEU A 315 -5.75 13.68 -12.66
C LEU A 315 -6.08 13.88 -14.16
N LEU A 316 -7.31 13.58 -14.55
CA LEU A 316 -7.78 13.83 -15.91
C LEU A 316 -7.83 15.34 -16.20
N PRO A 317 -7.53 15.77 -17.45
CA PRO A 317 -7.77 17.15 -17.86
C PRO A 317 -9.26 17.48 -17.74
N GLY A 318 -9.60 18.44 -16.88
CA GLY A 318 -10.97 18.86 -16.60
C GLY A 318 -11.02 19.90 -15.47
N PRO A 319 -12.21 20.20 -14.90
CA PRO A 319 -12.34 21.23 -13.86
C PRO A 319 -11.45 20.97 -12.63
N GLY A 320 -11.16 19.71 -12.30
CA GLY A 320 -10.17 19.33 -11.29
C GLY A 320 -8.77 19.90 -11.53
N LYS A 321 -8.33 20.09 -12.78
CA LYS A 321 -7.07 20.78 -13.13
C LYS A 321 -7.14 22.29 -12.86
N LEU A 322 -8.31 22.90 -13.02
CA LEU A 322 -8.52 24.30 -12.64
C LEU A 322 -8.49 24.44 -11.12
N LEU A 323 -9.19 23.56 -10.41
CA LEU A 323 -9.23 23.53 -8.94
C LEU A 323 -7.85 23.21 -8.33
N SER A 324 -7.08 22.30 -8.92
CA SER A 324 -5.73 22.02 -8.44
C SER A 324 -4.83 23.26 -8.54
N LYS A 325 -4.92 24.05 -9.61
CA LYS A 325 -4.21 25.33 -9.70
C LYS A 325 -4.59 26.30 -8.58
N PHE A 326 -5.87 26.40 -8.24
CA PHE A 326 -6.32 27.24 -7.11
C PHE A 326 -5.81 26.75 -5.75
N VAL A 327 -5.64 25.44 -5.58
CA VAL A 327 -5.06 24.87 -4.36
C VAL A 327 -3.55 25.11 -4.26
N HIS A 328 -2.83 25.21 -5.38
CA HIS A 328 -1.37 25.36 -5.35
C HIS A 328 -0.90 26.78 -5.01
N GLY A 329 -1.71 27.82 -5.25
CA GLY A 329 -1.35 29.21 -4.93
C GLY A 329 -0.17 29.72 -5.75
N ASP A 330 -0.17 31.01 -6.10
CA ASP A 330 1.01 31.63 -6.73
C ASP A 330 2.18 31.58 -5.74
N ALA A 331 3.36 31.24 -6.27
CA ALA A 331 4.59 31.00 -5.53
C ALA A 331 4.88 32.13 -4.51
N GLY A 332 4.65 31.86 -3.22
CA GLY A 332 4.96 32.82 -2.15
C GLY A 332 4.16 32.64 -0.86
N THR A 333 2.99 32.00 -0.90
CA THR A 333 2.22 31.66 0.31
C THR A 333 2.25 30.16 0.54
N ARG A 334 2.71 29.71 1.72
CA ARG A 334 2.59 28.31 2.20
C ARG A 334 1.12 27.89 2.18
N SER A 335 0.68 27.35 1.06
CA SER A 335 -0.68 26.88 0.85
C SER A 335 -0.71 25.36 1.05
N ILE A 336 -1.91 24.82 1.22
CA ILE A 336 -2.17 23.38 1.30
C ILE A 336 -1.60 22.64 0.06
N GLY A 337 -1.27 23.35 -1.02
CA GLY A 337 -0.51 22.87 -2.18
C GLY A 337 0.88 22.31 -1.88
N GLU A 338 1.56 22.69 -0.78
CA GLU A 338 2.81 22.04 -0.35
C GLU A 338 2.60 20.54 0.01
N MET A 339 1.37 20.11 0.34
CA MET A 339 1.05 18.68 0.52
C MET A 339 0.78 17.94 -0.80
N VAL A 340 0.55 18.66 -1.90
CA VAL A 340 0.31 18.08 -3.24
C VAL A 340 1.63 18.03 -4.01
N GLY A 341 2.59 17.30 -3.45
CA GLY A 341 3.70 16.64 -4.13
C GLY A 341 4.40 17.39 -5.28
N GLN A 342 5.03 18.53 -4.99
CA GLN A 342 6.30 18.82 -5.67
C GLN A 342 7.29 17.74 -5.20
N ARG A 343 7.67 16.85 -6.12
CA ARG A 343 8.65 15.80 -5.87
C ARG A 343 10.01 16.47 -5.63
N GLU A 344 10.35 16.75 -4.37
CA GLU A 344 11.73 17.10 -3.96
C GLU A 344 12.68 16.01 -4.50
N GLY A 345 13.43 16.33 -5.55
CA GLY A 345 14.30 15.39 -6.25
C GLY A 345 14.12 15.41 -7.77
N ASN A 346 12.95 15.80 -8.27
CA ASN A 346 12.79 16.23 -9.65
C ASN A 346 12.75 17.75 -9.63
N LYS A 347 13.91 18.40 -9.79
CA LYS A 347 13.94 19.76 -10.30
C LYS A 347 13.00 19.78 -11.50
N GLU A 348 12.02 20.68 -11.48
CA GLU A 348 11.19 20.98 -12.64
C GLU A 348 12.12 21.39 -13.78
N THR A 349 12.63 20.43 -14.54
CA THR A 349 13.00 20.67 -15.91
C THR A 349 11.67 20.90 -16.61
N GLU A 350 11.33 22.18 -16.76
CA GLU A 350 10.11 22.79 -17.30
C GLU A 350 9.70 22.30 -18.71
N GLN A 351 10.32 21.25 -19.23
CA GLN A 351 10.32 20.96 -20.65
C GLN A 351 9.44 19.78 -21.09
N ASP A 352 8.92 18.90 -20.21
CA ASP A 352 8.06 17.82 -20.70
C ASP A 352 6.92 17.35 -19.77
N SER A 353 5.71 17.70 -20.19
CA SER A 353 4.39 17.18 -19.79
C SER A 353 3.84 17.58 -18.40
N THR A 354 2.86 18.49 -18.42
CA THR A 354 2.05 18.99 -17.29
C THR A 354 1.06 17.94 -16.75
N LEU A 355 1.53 16.76 -16.35
CA LEU A 355 0.69 15.78 -15.68
C LEU A 355 0.50 16.16 -14.21
N TYR A 356 -0.71 16.59 -13.86
CA TYR A 356 -1.08 16.80 -12.46
C TYR A 356 -1.32 15.45 -11.78
N THR A 357 -0.68 15.24 -10.63
CA THR A 357 -0.90 14.06 -9.82
C THR A 357 -1.45 14.44 -8.45
N TRP A 358 -2.23 13.55 -7.85
CA TRP A 358 -2.75 13.70 -6.50
C TRP A 358 -2.23 12.56 -5.62
N PRO A 359 -1.55 12.84 -4.49
CA PRO A 359 -1.04 11.81 -3.61
C PRO A 359 -2.19 11.16 -2.83
N LEU A 360 -2.34 9.85 -2.99
CA LEU A 360 -3.22 9.02 -2.18
C LEU A 360 -2.36 8.19 -1.24
N VAL A 361 -2.74 8.14 0.04
CA VAL A 361 -2.02 7.38 1.05
C VAL A 361 -3.01 6.46 1.78
N ALA A 362 -2.63 5.20 1.93
CA ALA A 362 -3.33 4.25 2.78
C ALA A 362 -2.34 3.46 3.62
N LYS A 363 -2.73 3.13 4.85
CA LYS A 363 -1.94 2.33 5.79
C LYS A 363 -2.75 1.09 6.16
N ALA A 364 -2.12 -0.07 6.11
CA ALA A 364 -2.71 -1.32 6.55
C ALA A 364 -1.71 -2.07 7.43
N SER A 365 -2.19 -2.71 8.49
CA SER A 365 -1.39 -3.46 9.44
C SER A 365 -1.88 -4.89 9.54
N THR A 366 -0.96 -5.82 9.73
CA THR A 366 -1.22 -7.23 10.00
C THR A 366 -0.23 -7.75 11.01
N ILE A 367 -0.55 -8.87 11.62
CA ILE A 367 0.42 -9.67 12.38
C ILE A 367 1.08 -10.63 11.39
N ASN A 368 2.37 -10.90 11.57
CA ASN A 368 3.10 -11.85 10.75
C ASN A 368 2.64 -13.29 11.06
N GLU A 369 2.40 -14.11 10.04
CA GLU A 369 2.01 -15.52 10.24
C GLU A 369 3.25 -16.40 10.07
N GLY A 370 3.68 -17.07 11.15
CA GLY A 370 4.86 -17.95 11.10
C GLY A 370 4.96 -18.88 12.31
N GLU A 371 5.49 -20.08 12.10
CA GLU A 371 5.58 -21.13 13.13
C GLU A 371 6.78 -20.96 14.09
N LEU A 372 7.72 -20.05 13.79
CA LEU A 372 8.94 -19.87 14.57
C LEU A 372 8.86 -18.64 15.48
N SER A 373 8.96 -18.89 16.78
CA SER A 373 8.99 -17.87 17.82
C SER A 373 10.22 -16.95 17.70
N ILE A 374 10.06 -15.63 17.90
CA ILE A 374 11.20 -14.69 17.96
C ILE A 374 12.04 -14.90 19.23
N LEU A 375 11.42 -15.47 20.26
CA LEU A 375 12.07 -15.87 21.50
C LEU A 375 11.89 -17.36 21.68
N ARG A 376 12.98 -18.08 21.95
CA ARG A 376 12.84 -19.43 22.49
C ARG A 376 12.00 -19.33 23.76
N TYR A 377 10.89 -20.08 23.83
CA TYR A 377 10.25 -20.33 25.11
C TYR A 377 11.19 -21.20 25.94
N GLU A 378 12.10 -20.57 26.68
CA GLU A 378 12.82 -21.23 27.76
C GLU A 378 11.87 -21.41 28.94
N GLN A 379 11.58 -22.67 29.25
CA GLN A 379 10.97 -23.05 30.52
C GLN A 379 12.08 -22.94 31.59
N PHE A 380 12.02 -21.90 32.42
CA PHE A 380 12.89 -21.81 33.59
C PHE A 380 12.25 -22.51 34.79
N PHE A 381 13.03 -23.38 35.42
CA PHE A 381 12.70 -23.95 36.73
C PHE A 381 13.05 -22.91 37.79
N ILE A 382 12.04 -22.30 38.42
CA ILE A 382 12.27 -21.64 39.71
C ILE A 382 12.32 -22.75 40.76
N ARG A 383 13.45 -22.86 41.43
CA ARG A 383 13.59 -23.63 42.66
C ARG A 383 12.90 -22.80 43.74
N ASP A 384 11.76 -23.27 44.23
CA ASP A 384 11.26 -22.76 45.51
C ASP A 384 12.34 -23.04 46.58
N PRO A 385 12.66 -22.07 47.46
CA PRO A 385 13.70 -22.20 48.47
C PRO A 385 13.43 -23.31 49.49
#